data_AF-A0A919BQB9-F1
#
_entry.id   AF-A0A919BQB9-F1
#
_cell.length_a   1.000
_cell.length_b   1.000
_cell.length_c   1.000
_cell.angle_alpha   90.00
_cell.angle_beta   90.00
_cell.angle_gamma   90.00
#
_symmetry.space_group_name_H-M   'P 1'
#
loop_
_entity.id
_entity.type
_entity.pdbx_description
1 polymer ?
#
loop_
_entity_poly.entity_id
_entity_poly.type
_entity_poly.pdbx_seq_one_letter_code
_entity_poly.pdbx_strand_id
1 'polypeptide(L)'
;MLVGLLLDVENTAVTRQTAEALARVGTVAAVRLIALAVAEADDNQADWLQTGVHDALVEPDGVPDVAVACGKLARDPEEVVRRGAAEISAWTDDARC
;
A
#
# COMPACT_ATOMS: atom_id res chain seq x y z
N MET A 1 -1.63 17.06 6.64
CA MET A 1 -1.68 15.63 7.03
C MET A 1 -1.37 14.82 5.79
N LEU A 2 -0.30 14.02 5.76
CA LEU A 2 0.17 13.36 4.52
C LEU A 2 -0.86 12.39 3.92
N VAL A 3 -1.74 11.81 4.76
CA VAL A 3 -2.86 10.95 4.34
C VAL A 3 -3.83 11.69 3.40
N GLY A 4 -4.04 12.99 3.62
CA GLY A 4 -4.94 13.81 2.77
C GLY A 4 -4.41 14.10 1.36
N LEU A 5 -3.10 13.94 1.12
CA LEU A 5 -2.52 14.02 -0.24
C LEU A 5 -2.66 12.69 -1.01
N LEU A 6 -2.81 11.58 -0.28
CA LEU A 6 -2.98 10.25 -0.84
C LEU A 6 -4.45 9.94 -1.19
N LEU A 7 -5.38 10.64 -0.54
CA LEU A 7 -6.83 10.51 -0.69
C LEU A 7 -7.46 11.69 -1.47
N ASP A 8 -6.65 12.49 -2.17
CA ASP A 8 -7.17 13.65 -2.90
C ASP A 8 -7.94 13.17 -4.15
N VAL A 9 -9.28 13.24 -4.06
CA VAL A 9 -10.23 12.70 -5.05
C VAL A 9 -10.08 13.35 -6.43
N GLU A 10 -9.47 14.54 -6.51
CA GLU A 10 -9.17 15.22 -7.77
C GLU A 10 -7.93 14.65 -8.48
N ASN A 11 -7.21 13.68 -7.89
CA ASN A 11 -5.92 13.23 -8.39
C ASN A 11 -5.71 11.71 -8.29
N THR A 12 -6.62 10.93 -8.90
CA THR A 12 -6.56 9.46 -9.04
C THR A 12 -5.21 8.92 -9.57
N ALA A 13 -4.49 9.69 -10.38
CA ALA A 13 -3.14 9.34 -10.85
C ALA A 13 -2.04 9.48 -9.78
N VAL A 14 -2.21 10.41 -8.82
CA VAL A 14 -1.28 10.64 -7.71
C VAL A 14 -1.40 9.54 -6.66
N THR A 15 -2.60 8.98 -6.46
CA THR A 15 -2.83 7.82 -5.59
C THR A 15 -1.98 6.62 -6.02
N ARG A 16 -1.99 6.28 -7.33
CA ARG A 16 -1.19 5.17 -7.90
C ARG A 16 0.32 5.43 -7.80
N GLN A 17 0.80 6.58 -8.28
CA GLN A 17 2.24 6.89 -8.28
C GLN A 17 2.83 7.01 -6.86
N THR A 18 2.04 7.52 -5.90
CA THR A 18 2.47 7.62 -4.51
C THR A 18 2.52 6.24 -3.87
N ALA A 19 1.53 5.38 -4.11
CA ALA A 19 1.56 3.99 -3.66
C ALA A 19 2.76 3.23 -4.23
N GLU A 20 3.04 3.38 -5.52
CA GLU A 20 4.20 2.79 -6.21
C GLU A 20 5.52 3.26 -5.61
N ALA A 21 5.68 4.58 -5.38
CA ALA A 21 6.89 5.13 -4.77
C ALA A 21 7.08 4.65 -3.32
N LEU A 22 6.01 4.60 -2.51
CA LEU A 22 6.09 4.11 -1.13
C LEU A 22 6.36 2.61 -1.07
N ALA A 23 5.76 1.83 -1.97
CA ALA A 23 5.99 0.39 -2.08
C ALA A 23 7.45 0.10 -2.48
N ARG A 24 8.03 0.91 -3.40
CA ARG A 24 9.46 0.87 -3.73
C ARG A 24 10.39 1.25 -2.58
N VAL A 25 9.94 2.10 -1.65
CA VAL A 25 10.71 2.35 -0.42
C VAL A 25 10.65 1.12 0.49
N GLY A 26 9.50 0.43 0.55
CA GLY A 26 9.28 -0.86 1.21
C GLY A 26 9.64 -0.93 2.70
N THR A 27 9.88 0.23 3.32
CA THR A 27 10.07 0.31 4.77
C THR A 27 8.74 0.11 5.50
N VAL A 28 8.79 -0.33 6.76
CA VAL A 28 7.59 -0.46 7.61
C VAL A 28 6.81 0.85 7.68
N ALA A 29 7.50 2.00 7.75
CA ALA A 29 6.86 3.31 7.78
C ALA A 29 6.14 3.64 6.47
N ALA A 30 6.74 3.30 5.32
CA ALA A 30 6.13 3.51 4.01
C ALA A 30 4.89 2.61 3.83
N VAL A 31 5.02 1.31 4.13
CA VAL A 31 3.90 0.35 4.04
C VAL A 31 2.79 0.70 5.03
N ARG A 32 3.12 1.29 6.19
CA ARG A 32 2.12 1.79 7.13
C ARG A 32 1.29 2.93 6.56
N LEU A 33 1.89 3.83 5.78
CA LEU A 33 1.15 4.90 5.10
C LEU A 33 0.21 4.34 4.02
N ILE A 34 0.66 3.33 3.27
CA ILE A 34 -0.20 2.63 2.31
C ILE A 34 -1.35 1.96 3.07
N ALA A 35 -1.08 1.24 4.16
CA ALA A 35 -2.10 0.55 4.94
C ALA A 35 -3.18 1.51 5.50
N LEU A 36 -2.78 2.70 5.96
CA LEU A 36 -3.75 3.72 6.38
C LEU A 36 -4.64 4.17 5.22
N ALA A 37 -4.04 4.43 4.05
CA ALA A 37 -4.81 4.85 2.88
C ALA A 37 -5.75 3.75 2.38
N VAL A 38 -5.31 2.48 2.39
CA VAL A 38 -6.13 1.32 2.01
C VAL A 38 -7.34 1.18 2.93
N ALA A 39 -7.15 1.31 4.24
CA ALA A 39 -8.25 1.16 5.18
C ALA A 39 -9.29 2.32 5.14
N GLU A 40 -8.93 3.46 4.55
CA GLU A 40 -9.81 4.63 4.36
C GLU A 40 -10.34 4.75 2.92
N ALA A 41 -9.81 3.97 1.98
CA ALA A 41 -10.15 4.02 0.57
C ALA A 41 -11.57 3.50 0.29
N ASP A 42 -12.25 4.12 -0.67
CA ASP A 42 -13.37 3.48 -1.36
C ASP A 42 -12.85 2.45 -2.39
N ASP A 43 -13.74 1.61 -2.91
CA ASP A 43 -13.39 0.53 -3.85
C ASP A 43 -12.57 1.03 -5.05
N ASN A 44 -12.91 2.20 -5.60
CA ASN A 44 -12.18 2.76 -6.74
C ASN A 44 -10.79 3.25 -6.33
N GLN A 45 -10.63 3.86 -5.16
CA GLN A 45 -9.31 4.25 -4.64
C GLN A 45 -8.45 3.03 -4.29
N ALA A 46 -9.06 1.96 -3.76
CA ALA A 46 -8.39 0.71 -3.44
C ALA A 46 -7.80 0.06 -4.69
N ASP A 47 -8.52 0.06 -5.83
CA ASP A 47 -8.01 -0.46 -7.11
C ASP A 47 -6.74 0.29 -7.58
N TRP A 48 -6.70 1.61 -7.42
CA TRP A 48 -5.53 2.41 -7.78
C TRP A 48 -4.34 2.18 -6.84
N LEU A 49 -4.59 2.03 -5.54
CA LEU A 49 -3.57 1.68 -4.55
C LEU A 49 -3.00 0.29 -4.82
N GLN A 50 -3.86 -0.69 -5.09
CA GLN A 50 -3.47 -2.04 -5.46
C GLN A 50 -2.59 -2.03 -6.70
N THR A 51 -3.02 -1.33 -7.76
CA THR A 51 -2.24 -1.21 -9.01
C THR A 51 -0.86 -0.61 -8.74
N GLY A 52 -0.76 0.48 -7.96
CA GLY A 52 0.53 1.09 -7.63
C GLY A 52 1.44 0.17 -6.82
N VAL A 53 0.89 -0.62 -5.89
CA VAL A 53 1.65 -1.65 -5.19
C VAL A 53 2.15 -2.71 -6.17
N HIS A 54 1.31 -3.25 -7.05
CA HIS A 54 1.74 -4.23 -8.07
C HIS A 54 2.82 -3.68 -9.00
N ASP A 55 2.68 -2.44 -9.49
CA ASP A 55 3.66 -1.81 -10.37
C ASP A 55 5.06 -1.79 -9.72
N ALA A 56 5.14 -1.54 -8.41
CA ALA A 56 6.39 -1.59 -7.65
C ALA A 56 6.94 -3.02 -7.44
N LEU A 57 6.08 -4.04 -7.41
CA LEU A 57 6.47 -5.44 -7.24
C LEU A 57 7.00 -6.07 -8.55
N VAL A 58 6.57 -5.56 -9.71
CA VAL A 58 6.95 -6.10 -11.03
C VAL A 58 8.32 -5.58 -11.50
N GLU A 59 8.84 -4.51 -10.91
CA GLU A 59 10.15 -3.95 -11.31
C GLU A 59 11.34 -4.87 -10.94
N PRO A 60 12.33 -4.99 -11.85
CA PRO A 60 13.42 -5.98 -11.74
C PRO A 60 14.47 -5.67 -10.67
N ASP A 61 14.48 -4.47 -10.09
CA ASP A 61 15.54 -3.99 -9.17
C ASP A 61 15.40 -4.49 -7.72
N GLY A 62 14.63 -5.57 -7.52
CA GLY A 62 14.49 -6.22 -6.23
C GLY A 62 13.41 -5.55 -5.40
N VAL A 63 12.26 -6.21 -5.35
CA VAL A 63 11.14 -5.83 -4.52
C VAL A 63 11.60 -5.71 -3.06
N PRO A 64 11.59 -4.50 -2.47
CA PRO A 64 11.76 -4.40 -1.03
C PRO A 64 10.53 -5.03 -0.37
N ASP A 65 10.76 -5.82 0.67
CA ASP A 65 9.82 -6.86 1.11
C ASP A 65 8.57 -6.27 1.80
N VAL A 66 7.61 -5.82 0.98
CA VAL A 66 6.28 -5.35 1.37
C VAL A 66 5.59 -6.42 2.21
N ALA A 67 5.77 -7.70 1.89
CA ALA A 67 5.19 -8.80 2.66
C ALA A 67 5.79 -8.89 4.08
N VAL A 68 7.10 -8.73 4.24
CA VAL A 68 7.74 -8.63 5.58
C VAL A 68 7.26 -7.40 6.35
N ALA A 69 7.08 -6.26 5.68
CA ALA A 69 6.54 -5.07 6.32
C ALA A 69 5.09 -5.30 6.79
N CYS A 70 4.23 -5.87 5.95
CA CYS A 70 2.87 -6.26 6.32
C CYS A 70 2.84 -7.25 7.49
N GLY A 71 3.73 -8.25 7.50
CA GLY A 71 3.86 -9.20 8.61
C GLY A 71 4.23 -8.53 9.95
N LYS A 72 4.99 -7.43 9.92
CA LYS A 72 5.27 -6.61 11.12
C LYS A 72 4.05 -5.78 11.53
N LEU A 73 3.35 -5.19 10.56
CA LEU A 73 2.17 -4.34 10.78
C LEU A 73 0.93 -5.13 11.20
N ALA A 74 0.88 -6.44 11.00
CA ALA A 74 -0.17 -7.31 11.55
C ALA A 74 -0.28 -7.23 13.10
N ARG A 75 0.76 -6.71 13.77
CA ARG A 75 0.81 -6.48 15.23
C ARG A 75 0.79 -5.00 15.61
N ASP A 76 0.55 -4.09 14.67
CA ASP A 76 0.46 -2.65 14.94
C ASP A 76 -0.65 -2.38 15.98
N PRO A 77 -0.46 -1.47 16.95
CA PRO A 77 -1.50 -1.13 17.92
C PRO A 77 -2.78 -0.59 17.27
N GLU A 78 -2.67 0.09 16.13
CA GLU A 78 -3.80 0.69 15.43
C GLU A 78 -4.54 -0.35 14.56
N GLU A 79 -5.84 -0.52 14.81
CA GLU A 79 -6.67 -1.49 14.08
C GLU A 79 -6.78 -1.17 12.58
N VAL A 80 -6.89 0.12 12.26
CA VAL A 80 -6.91 0.61 10.88
C VAL A 80 -5.65 0.19 10.10
N VAL A 81 -4.48 0.26 10.74
CA VAL A 81 -3.21 -0.17 10.14
C VAL A 81 -3.16 -1.68 9.95
N ARG A 82 -3.62 -2.45 10.95
CA ARG A 82 -3.64 -3.92 10.84
C ARG A 82 -4.54 -4.38 9.68
N ARG A 83 -5.71 -3.75 9.53
CA ARG A 83 -6.67 -4.06 8.45
C ARG A 83 -6.09 -3.73 7.07
N GLY A 84 -5.58 -2.52 6.87
CA GLY A 84 -4.95 -2.17 5.60
C GLY A 84 -3.72 -3.04 5.26
N ALA A 85 -2.92 -3.43 6.26
CA ALA A 85 -1.80 -4.33 6.04
C ALA A 85 -2.24 -5.75 5.62
N ALA A 86 -3.39 -6.24 6.13
CA ALA A 86 -3.96 -7.51 5.73
C ALA A 86 -4.47 -7.48 4.29
N GLU A 87 -5.11 -6.39 3.88
CA GLU A 87 -5.56 -6.17 2.49
C GLU A 87 -4.39 -6.11 1.51
N ILE A 88 -3.34 -5.35 1.84
CA ILE A 88 -2.10 -5.31 1.03
C ILE A 88 -1.47 -6.70 0.92
N SER A 89 -1.47 -7.49 2.01
CA SER A 89 -0.92 -8.85 1.99
C SER A 89 -1.66 -9.73 0.99
N ALA A 90 -3.00 -9.65 0.96
CA ALA A 90 -3.83 -10.40 0.02
C ALA A 90 -3.50 -10.04 -1.44
N TRP A 91 -3.28 -8.76 -1.75
CA TRP A 91 -2.87 -8.33 -3.09
C TRP A 91 -1.51 -8.93 -3.51
N THR A 92 -0.56 -8.98 -2.59
CA THR A 92 0.77 -9.54 -2.88
C THR A 92 0.77 -11.06 -3.05
N ASP A 93 -0.20 -11.76 -2.46
CA ASP A 93 -0.37 -13.20 -2.66
C ASP A 93 -1.02 -13.50 -4.01
N ASP A 94 -2.00 -12.69 -4.45
CA ASP A 94 -2.58 -12.77 -5.79
C ASP A 94 -1.56 -12.41 -6.90
N ALA A 95 -0.62 -11.49 -6.64
CA ALA A 95 0.44 -11.11 -7.57
C ALA A 95 1.44 -12.23 -7.90
N ARG A 96 1.53 -13.26 -7.05
CA ARG A 96 2.50 -14.36 -7.17
C ARG A 96 1.96 -15.57 -7.94
N CYS A 97 0.69 -15.55 -8.35
CA CYS A 97 0.03 -16.57 -9.16
C CYS A 97 0.13 -16.25 -10.66
#